data_AF-A0A7J6AC83-F1
#
_entry.id   AF-A0A7J6AC83-F1
#
_cell.length_a   1.000
_cell.length_b   1.000
_cell.length_c   1.000
_cell.angle_alpha   90.00
_cell.angle_beta   90.00
_cell.angle_gamma   90.00
#
_symmetry.space_group_name_H-M   'P 1'
#
loop_
_entity.id
_entity.type
_entity.pdbx_description
1 polymer ?
#
loop_
_entity_poly.entity_id
_entity_poly.type
_entity_poly.pdbx_seq_one_letter_code
_entity_poly.pdbx_strand_id
1 'polypeptide(L)'
;MTSREDAQEQSRRFCVLSWEQVQRLDSILGESVPIHGRGNFPTLSISPRRIVQVVRARLGDRGVAVRDVKLNGSAASYVLYKDTGLGYKDLDLIFGLSLSDDRTFDVVKEVVLASLLEFLPAGVNHERLSALALKEAYVQKLVKVRTDTDCWSLISLSNNTGKNVELKFVDKLRRQFEFSVDSFQISLDSLLLFDRCSEAPMSESFHPTVLGESMYGDFEEALEHLRSKTIATHSPEEIRGGGLLKYCHLLVRGFRPASEEHMKTHTHGTQTLQVPGDFAECCR
;
A
#
# COMPACT_ATOMS: atom_id res chain seq x y z
N MET A 1 14.29 19.30 -21.38
CA MET A 1 13.47 19.01 -22.58
C MET A 1 13.13 17.54 -22.51
N THR A 2 11.95 17.19 -21.99
CA THR A 2 11.42 15.83 -22.05
C THR A 2 11.02 15.56 -23.51
N SER A 3 11.47 14.44 -24.08
CA SER A 3 11.14 14.07 -25.45
C SER A 3 9.64 13.69 -25.54
N ARG A 4 9.05 13.74 -26.75
CA ARG A 4 7.64 13.31 -26.95
C ARG A 4 7.43 11.85 -26.54
N GLU A 5 8.45 11.02 -26.67
CA GLU A 5 8.43 9.61 -26.27
C GLU A 5 8.40 9.47 -24.74
N ASP A 6 9.20 10.25 -24.01
CA ASP A 6 9.15 10.27 -22.52
C ASP A 6 7.77 10.68 -21.99
N ALA A 7 7.10 11.64 -22.65
CA ALA A 7 5.77 12.09 -22.27
C ALA A 7 4.69 11.03 -22.56
N GLN A 8 4.82 10.30 -23.66
CA GLN A 8 3.91 9.24 -24.04
C GLN A 8 4.09 7.99 -23.16
N GLU A 9 5.33 7.67 -22.78
CA GLU A 9 5.67 6.61 -21.85
C GLU A 9 5.18 6.93 -20.43
N GLN A 10 5.34 8.18 -19.96
CA GLN A 10 4.74 8.65 -18.71
C GLN A 10 3.21 8.55 -18.73
N SER A 11 2.56 8.86 -19.86
CA SER A 11 1.11 8.77 -19.98
C SER A 11 0.59 7.34 -19.87
N ARG A 12 1.34 6.33 -20.33
CA ARG A 12 0.92 4.91 -20.31
C ARG A 12 0.93 4.31 -18.91
N ARG A 13 1.60 4.96 -17.95
CA ARG A 13 1.63 4.52 -16.56
C ARG A 13 0.36 4.83 -15.79
N PHE A 14 -0.49 5.71 -16.32
CA PHE A 14 -1.69 6.16 -15.63
C PHE A 14 -2.96 5.65 -16.32
N CYS A 15 -3.98 5.38 -15.51
CA CYS A 15 -5.32 5.04 -15.99
C CYS A 15 -6.38 5.69 -15.09
N VAL A 16 -7.49 6.10 -15.69
CA VAL A 16 -8.67 6.58 -14.96
C VAL A 16 -9.49 5.36 -14.53
N LEU A 17 -9.78 5.25 -13.24
CA LEU A 17 -10.57 4.14 -12.71
C LEU A 17 -12.00 4.20 -13.24
N SER A 18 -12.57 3.04 -13.55
CA SER A 18 -13.99 2.90 -13.86
C SER A 18 -14.87 3.11 -12.61
N TRP A 19 -16.16 3.38 -12.80
CA TRP A 19 -17.10 3.53 -11.68
C TRP A 19 -17.08 2.33 -10.72
N GLU A 20 -17.07 1.10 -11.25
CA GLU A 20 -17.00 -0.10 -10.39
C GLU A 20 -15.71 -0.16 -9.56
N GLN A 21 -14.59 0.30 -10.11
CA GLN A 21 -13.32 0.38 -9.39
C GLN A 21 -13.39 1.48 -8.31
N VAL A 22 -13.97 2.64 -8.62
CA VAL A 22 -14.20 3.72 -7.65
C VAL A 22 -15.10 3.25 -6.50
N GLN A 23 -16.18 2.53 -6.79
CA GLN A 23 -17.05 1.95 -5.76
C GLN A 23 -16.32 0.96 -4.86
N ARG A 24 -15.49 0.07 -5.43
CA ARG A 24 -14.68 -0.86 -4.63
C ARG A 24 -13.67 -0.12 -3.76
N LEU A 25 -13.02 0.91 -4.28
CA LEU A 25 -12.11 1.77 -3.53
C LEU A 25 -12.84 2.44 -2.36
N ASP A 26 -13.99 3.05 -2.62
CA ASP A 26 -14.82 3.72 -1.63
C ASP A 26 -15.21 2.78 -0.48
N SER A 27 -15.65 1.57 -0.83
CA SER A 27 -15.99 0.52 0.14
C SER A 27 -14.81 0.13 1.01
N ILE A 28 -13.62 -0.09 0.44
CA ILE A 28 -12.41 -0.45 1.21
C ILE A 28 -12.00 0.68 2.15
N LEU A 29 -12.09 1.93 1.71
CA LEU A 29 -11.72 3.07 2.53
C LEU A 29 -12.76 3.39 3.62
N GLY A 30 -14.01 3.01 3.41
CA GLY A 30 -15.11 3.18 4.37
C GLY A 30 -15.23 2.04 5.38
N GLU A 31 -14.77 0.84 5.05
CA GLU A 31 -14.83 -0.33 5.93
C GLU A 31 -14.02 -0.10 7.22
N SER A 32 -14.62 -0.36 8.37
CA SER A 32 -13.92 -0.25 9.65
C SER A 32 -13.04 -1.48 9.88
N VAL A 33 -11.78 -1.23 10.22
CA VAL A 33 -10.76 -2.24 10.49
C VAL A 33 -10.39 -2.21 11.98
N PRO A 34 -10.38 -3.37 12.66
CA PRO A 34 -10.00 -3.45 14.07
C PRO A 34 -8.48 -3.32 14.25
N ILE A 35 -8.05 -2.34 15.03
CA ILE A 35 -6.66 -2.22 15.49
C ILE A 35 -6.58 -2.70 16.93
N HIS A 36 -5.94 -3.85 17.13
CA HIS A 36 -5.95 -4.54 18.42
C HIS A 36 -4.91 -3.94 19.36
N GLY A 37 -5.36 -3.47 20.52
CA GLY A 37 -4.48 -3.06 21.61
C GLY A 37 -3.85 -4.26 22.30
N ARG A 38 -2.56 -4.16 22.63
CA ARG A 38 -1.88 -5.15 23.48
C ARG A 38 -2.20 -4.93 24.96
N GLY A 39 -2.24 -6.02 25.73
CA GLY A 39 -2.55 -5.97 27.16
C GLY A 39 -3.99 -5.52 27.40
N ASN A 40 -4.18 -4.51 28.24
CA ASN A 40 -5.51 -4.00 28.62
C ASN A 40 -5.98 -2.83 27.72
N PHE A 41 -5.27 -2.53 26.64
CA PHE A 41 -5.68 -1.48 25.71
C PHE A 41 -6.88 -1.94 24.87
N PRO A 42 -7.90 -1.09 24.67
CA PRO A 42 -9.09 -1.45 23.90
C PRO A 42 -8.74 -1.70 22.44
N THR A 43 -9.60 -2.43 21.72
CA THR A 43 -9.51 -2.50 20.26
C THR A 43 -10.09 -1.22 19.66
N LEU A 44 -9.36 -0.57 18.77
CA LEU A 44 -9.83 0.60 18.03
C LEU A 44 -10.59 0.15 16.79
N SER A 45 -11.64 0.88 16.42
CA SER A 45 -12.40 0.68 15.19
C SER A 45 -12.09 1.84 14.25
N ILE A 46 -11.27 1.59 13.22
CA ILE A 46 -10.70 2.64 12.36
C ILE A 46 -11.00 2.34 10.91
N SER A 47 -11.61 3.29 10.19
CA SER A 47 -11.67 3.22 8.72
C SER A 47 -10.42 3.87 8.09
N PRO A 48 -9.87 3.31 6.99
CA PRO A 48 -8.71 3.88 6.29
C PRO A 48 -8.92 5.34 5.88
N ARG A 49 -10.13 5.69 5.42
CA ARG A 49 -10.51 7.06 5.09
C ARG A 49 -10.29 8.00 6.26
N ARG A 50 -10.78 7.62 7.46
CA ARG A 50 -10.73 8.51 8.62
C ARG A 50 -9.30 8.69 9.13
N ILE A 51 -8.51 7.62 9.22
CA ILE A 51 -7.11 7.75 9.65
C ILE A 51 -6.28 8.58 8.68
N VAL A 52 -6.50 8.45 7.37
CA VAL A 52 -5.86 9.29 6.36
C VAL A 52 -6.21 10.77 6.56
N GLN A 53 -7.48 11.09 6.73
CA GLN A 53 -7.94 12.47 6.94
C GLN A 53 -7.33 13.09 8.20
N VAL A 54 -7.36 12.36 9.32
CA VAL A 54 -6.83 12.83 10.62
C VAL A 54 -5.31 13.02 10.55
N VAL A 55 -4.57 12.04 10.03
CA VAL A 55 -3.11 12.12 9.91
C VAL A 55 -2.71 13.24 8.96
N ARG A 56 -3.35 13.37 7.79
CA ARG A 56 -3.05 14.43 6.82
C ARG A 56 -3.29 15.83 7.40
N ALA A 57 -4.42 16.03 8.09
CA ALA A 57 -4.73 17.30 8.72
C ALA A 57 -3.69 17.68 9.79
N ARG A 58 -3.40 16.75 10.72
CA ARG A 58 -2.46 16.99 11.82
C ARG A 58 -1.01 17.15 11.37
N LEU A 59 -0.60 16.51 10.27
CA LEU A 59 0.70 16.80 9.64
C LEU A 59 0.75 18.24 9.14
N GLY A 60 -0.32 18.70 8.48
CA GLY A 60 -0.47 20.09 8.03
C GLY A 60 -0.38 21.09 9.18
N ASP A 61 -1.07 20.84 10.29
CA ASP A 61 -1.02 21.68 11.51
C ASP A 61 0.39 21.78 12.12
N ARG A 62 1.22 20.76 11.90
CA ARG A 62 2.63 20.72 12.32
C ARG A 62 3.61 21.24 11.25
N GLY A 63 3.10 21.84 10.16
CA GLY A 63 3.91 22.41 9.08
C GLY A 63 4.49 21.39 8.11
N VAL A 64 4.00 20.14 8.11
CA VAL A 64 4.44 19.08 7.20
C VAL A 64 3.41 18.91 6.09
N ALA A 65 3.73 19.43 4.90
CA ALA A 65 2.86 19.32 3.73
C ALA A 65 2.86 17.89 3.16
N VAL A 66 1.65 17.33 2.99
CA VAL A 66 1.42 16.06 2.29
C VAL A 66 1.06 16.36 0.84
N ARG A 67 1.94 15.96 -0.08
CA ARG A 67 1.82 16.16 -1.54
C ARG A 67 0.69 15.32 -2.13
N ASP A 68 0.64 14.05 -1.77
CA ASP A 68 -0.39 13.11 -2.22
C ASP A 68 -0.63 12.01 -1.17
N VAL A 69 -1.81 11.38 -1.28
CA VAL A 69 -2.08 10.11 -0.59
C VAL A 69 -2.45 9.04 -1.62
N LYS A 70 -1.89 7.84 -1.47
CA LYS A 70 -2.14 6.71 -2.37
C LYS A 70 -2.48 5.42 -1.62
N LEU A 71 -3.34 4.58 -2.17
CA LEU A 71 -3.49 3.18 -1.76
C LEU A 71 -2.51 2.33 -2.58
N ASN A 72 -1.77 1.42 -1.95
CA ASN A 72 -0.78 0.57 -2.61
C ASN A 72 -1.04 -0.93 -2.35
N GLY A 73 -0.22 -1.78 -2.95
CA GLY A 73 -0.11 -3.19 -2.63
C GLY A 73 -1.32 -3.99 -3.09
N SER A 74 -1.56 -5.13 -2.42
CA SER A 74 -2.62 -6.08 -2.81
C SER A 74 -4.03 -5.46 -2.77
N ALA A 75 -4.25 -4.44 -1.93
CA ALA A 75 -5.50 -3.72 -1.87
C ALA A 75 -5.77 -2.91 -3.15
N ALA A 76 -4.75 -2.25 -3.70
CA ALA A 76 -4.87 -1.54 -4.98
C ALA A 76 -5.18 -2.53 -6.12
N SER A 77 -4.47 -3.67 -6.19
CA SER A 77 -4.76 -4.71 -7.17
C SER A 77 -6.21 -5.24 -7.06
N TYR A 78 -6.71 -5.43 -5.83
CA TYR A 78 -8.09 -5.86 -5.59
C TYR A 78 -9.14 -4.83 -6.04
N VAL A 79 -8.86 -3.54 -5.86
CA VAL A 79 -9.72 -2.46 -6.40
C VAL A 79 -9.82 -2.57 -7.91
N LEU A 80 -8.68 -2.76 -8.59
CA LEU A 80 -8.65 -2.82 -10.05
C LEU A 80 -9.29 -4.10 -10.61
N TYR A 81 -9.07 -5.24 -9.96
CA TYR A 81 -9.61 -6.54 -10.35
C TYR A 81 -9.91 -7.40 -9.11
N LYS A 82 -11.20 -7.72 -8.90
CA LYS A 82 -11.68 -8.42 -7.69
C LYS A 82 -11.27 -9.91 -7.65
N ASP A 83 -11.26 -10.58 -8.79
CA ASP A 83 -11.15 -12.04 -8.90
C ASP A 83 -9.71 -12.54 -9.06
N THR A 84 -8.77 -11.89 -8.38
CA THR A 84 -7.35 -12.27 -8.43
C THR A 84 -7.05 -13.58 -7.71
N GLY A 85 -7.92 -14.01 -6.79
CA GLY A 85 -7.64 -15.11 -5.84
C GLY A 85 -6.54 -14.79 -4.82
N LEU A 86 -5.99 -13.57 -4.87
CA LEU A 86 -4.99 -13.08 -3.91
C LEU A 86 -5.65 -12.60 -2.62
N GLY A 87 -6.86 -12.04 -2.74
CA GLY A 87 -7.43 -11.18 -1.71
C GLY A 87 -6.54 -9.94 -1.52
N TYR A 88 -6.73 -9.21 -0.43
CA TYR A 88 -5.74 -8.25 0.05
C TYR A 88 -5.42 -8.56 1.50
N LYS A 89 -4.13 -8.51 1.82
CA LYS A 89 -3.64 -8.81 3.16
C LYS A 89 -3.63 -7.53 3.98
N ASP A 90 -2.66 -6.66 3.73
CA ASP A 90 -2.50 -5.40 4.45
C ASP A 90 -3.11 -4.22 3.65
N LEU A 91 -3.48 -3.16 4.36
CA LEU A 91 -3.91 -1.89 3.79
C LEU A 91 -2.73 -0.91 3.80
N ASP A 92 -2.06 -0.82 2.66
CA ASP A 92 -0.85 -0.01 2.49
C ASP A 92 -1.20 1.42 2.05
N LEU A 93 -1.02 2.38 2.94
CA LEU A 93 -1.32 3.80 2.71
C LEU A 93 -0.03 4.61 2.50
N ILE A 94 0.11 5.04 1.26
CA ILE A 94 0.96 6.06 0.64
C ILE A 94 0.83 7.49 1.20
N PHE A 95 1.74 8.08 1.96
CA PHE A 95 1.78 9.54 2.18
C PHE A 95 3.04 10.13 1.54
N GLY A 96 2.89 10.81 0.40
CA GLY A 96 4.00 11.52 -0.23
C GLY A 96 4.28 12.83 0.49
N LEU A 97 5.45 12.96 1.12
CA LEU A 97 5.87 14.18 1.82
C LEU A 97 7.39 14.35 1.81
N SER A 98 7.89 15.52 2.18
CA SER A 98 9.34 15.77 2.29
C SER A 98 9.86 15.30 3.65
N LEU A 99 10.92 14.50 3.68
CA LEU A 99 11.58 14.02 4.91
C LEU A 99 12.98 14.62 5.03
N SER A 100 13.04 15.95 4.95
CA SER A 100 14.28 16.73 4.83
C SER A 100 15.22 16.56 6.02
N ASP A 101 14.70 16.31 7.22
CA ASP A 101 15.49 16.19 8.45
C ASP A 101 14.91 15.14 9.41
N ASP A 102 15.66 14.82 10.46
CA ASP A 102 15.25 13.85 11.48
C ASP A 102 14.07 14.33 12.32
N ARG A 103 13.89 15.65 12.47
CA ARG A 103 12.75 16.21 13.20
C ARG A 103 11.44 15.88 12.51
N THR A 104 11.44 15.86 11.18
CA THR A 104 10.25 15.52 10.39
C THR A 104 9.83 14.06 10.61
N PHE A 105 10.78 13.13 10.77
CA PHE A 105 10.48 11.75 11.14
C PHE A 105 9.84 11.65 12.53
N ASP A 106 10.33 12.43 13.49
CA ASP A 106 9.76 12.47 14.84
C ASP A 106 8.35 13.07 14.84
N VAL A 107 8.13 14.16 14.09
CA VAL A 107 6.79 14.75 13.89
C VAL A 107 5.82 13.74 13.28
N VAL A 108 6.22 13.02 12.24
CA VAL A 108 5.38 11.98 11.62
C VAL A 108 4.96 10.92 12.65
N LYS A 109 5.93 10.42 13.42
CA LYS A 109 5.68 9.42 14.47
C LYS A 109 4.74 9.96 15.55
N GLU A 110 5.00 11.16 16.05
CA GLU A 110 4.15 11.82 17.05
C GLU A 110 2.73 12.02 16.55
N VAL A 111 2.57 12.52 15.32
CA VAL A 111 1.26 12.77 14.71
C VAL A 111 0.46 11.47 14.58
N VAL A 112 1.07 10.39 14.08
CA VAL A 112 0.37 9.10 13.96
C VAL A 112 -0.05 8.57 15.33
N LEU A 113 0.84 8.57 16.31
CA LEU A 113 0.53 8.10 17.66
C LEU A 113 -0.57 8.94 18.32
N ALA A 114 -0.48 10.27 18.22
CA ALA A 114 -1.50 11.18 18.73
C ALA A 114 -2.84 11.00 18.00
N SER A 115 -2.83 10.63 16.71
CA SER A 115 -4.05 10.38 15.94
C SER A 115 -4.83 9.18 16.46
N LEU A 116 -4.16 8.16 17.02
CA LEU A 116 -4.81 6.99 17.60
C LEU A 116 -5.75 7.34 18.77
N LEU A 117 -5.47 8.43 19.49
CA LEU A 117 -6.32 8.90 20.61
C LEU A 117 -7.74 9.25 20.16
N GLU A 118 -7.92 9.68 18.90
CA GLU A 118 -9.24 10.03 18.36
C GLU A 118 -10.16 8.82 18.17
N PHE A 119 -9.57 7.62 18.11
CA PHE A 119 -10.29 6.37 17.86
C PHE A 119 -10.52 5.56 19.14
N LEU A 120 -10.16 6.10 20.31
CA LEU A 120 -10.43 5.45 21.57
C LEU A 120 -11.94 5.45 21.87
N PRO A 121 -12.47 4.37 22.46
CA PRO A 121 -13.85 4.35 22.92
C PRO A 121 -14.16 5.46 23.93
N ALA A 122 -15.42 5.90 23.95
CA ALA A 122 -15.88 6.88 24.94
C ALA A 122 -15.59 6.39 26.38
N GLY A 123 -15.11 7.30 27.23
CA GLY A 123 -14.79 7.01 28.64
C GLY A 123 -13.33 6.62 28.92
N VAL A 124 -12.49 6.48 27.89
CA VAL A 124 -11.04 6.34 28.09
C VAL A 124 -10.42 7.70 28.42
N ASN A 125 -9.65 7.79 29.50
CA ASN A 125 -8.96 9.03 29.86
C ASN A 125 -7.74 9.26 28.96
N HIS A 126 -7.83 10.25 28.07
CA HIS A 126 -6.77 10.58 27.12
C HIS A 126 -5.51 11.20 27.78
N GLU A 127 -5.67 11.92 28.89
CA GLU A 127 -4.58 12.64 29.57
C GLU A 127 -3.54 11.72 30.21
N ARG A 128 -3.93 10.46 30.49
CA ARG A 128 -3.04 9.47 31.10
C ARG A 128 -2.24 8.65 30.08
N LEU A 129 -2.49 8.83 28.79
CA LEU A 129 -1.89 8.02 27.73
C LEU A 129 -0.68 8.72 27.10
N SER A 130 0.51 8.20 27.38
CA SER A 130 1.74 8.68 26.76
C SER A 130 1.90 8.13 25.33
N ALA A 131 2.65 8.84 24.48
CA ALA A 131 2.99 8.36 23.15
C ALA A 131 3.73 7.00 23.18
N LEU A 132 4.54 6.76 24.21
CA LEU A 132 5.22 5.47 24.40
C LEU A 132 4.21 4.34 24.65
N ALA A 133 3.22 4.58 25.50
CA ALA A 133 2.18 3.59 25.80
C ALA A 133 1.35 3.25 24.56
N LEU A 134 0.96 4.25 23.76
CA LEU A 134 0.25 4.03 22.48
C LEU A 134 1.09 3.25 21.47
N LYS A 135 2.39 3.57 21.38
CA LYS A 135 3.33 2.84 20.53
C LYS A 135 3.39 1.37 20.93
N GLU A 136 3.55 1.07 22.20
CA GLU A 136 3.64 -0.31 22.71
C GLU A 136 2.32 -1.07 22.58
N ALA A 137 1.20 -0.37 22.70
CA ALA A 137 -0.13 -0.95 22.61
C ALA A 137 -0.54 -1.30 21.16
N TYR A 138 -0.33 -0.40 20.20
CA TYR A 138 -0.98 -0.47 18.89
C TYR A 138 -0.02 -0.62 17.71
N VAL A 139 1.26 -0.29 17.87
CA VAL A 139 2.22 -0.36 16.76
C VAL A 139 2.89 -1.72 16.74
N GLN A 140 2.67 -2.47 15.66
CA GLN A 140 3.31 -3.76 15.45
C GLN A 140 4.73 -3.62 14.91
N LYS A 141 4.93 -2.67 13.98
CA LYS A 141 6.22 -2.45 13.33
C LYS A 141 6.43 -0.96 13.07
N LEU A 142 7.64 -0.49 13.36
CA LEU A 142 8.06 0.88 13.08
C LEU A 142 9.42 0.83 12.37
N VAL A 143 9.52 1.48 11.22
CA VAL A 143 10.72 1.50 10.38
C VAL A 143 11.03 2.93 9.99
N LYS A 144 12.30 3.32 10.11
CA LYS A 144 12.85 4.56 9.57
C LYS A 144 13.98 4.18 8.61
N VAL A 145 13.90 4.65 7.37
CA VAL A 145 14.96 4.46 6.36
C VAL A 145 15.39 5.82 5.86
N ARG A 146 16.71 6.07 5.92
CA ARG A 146 17.34 7.25 5.37
C ARG A 146 18.70 6.87 4.78
N THR A 147 18.77 6.85 3.47
CA THR A 147 19.95 6.60 2.64
C THR A 147 19.94 7.60 1.48
N ASP A 148 20.95 7.54 0.62
CA ASP A 148 21.02 8.41 -0.56
C ASP A 148 19.88 8.15 -1.56
N THR A 149 19.38 6.91 -1.62
CA THR A 149 18.35 6.46 -2.57
C THR A 149 16.96 6.32 -1.95
N ASP A 150 16.88 6.13 -0.63
CA ASP A 150 15.64 5.82 0.07
C ASP A 150 15.49 6.71 1.31
N CYS A 151 14.38 7.44 1.39
CA CYS A 151 14.02 8.27 2.52
C CYS A 151 12.52 8.10 2.80
N TRP A 152 12.20 7.25 3.78
CA TRP A 152 10.82 6.91 4.12
C TRP A 152 10.67 6.36 5.54
N SER A 153 9.46 6.46 6.07
CA SER A 153 9.04 5.93 7.38
C SER A 153 7.85 5.00 7.21
N LEU A 154 7.72 3.98 8.05
CA LEU A 154 6.57 3.08 8.08
C LEU A 154 6.12 2.82 9.51
N ILE A 155 4.82 2.92 9.73
CA ILE A 155 4.16 2.59 10.99
C ILE A 155 3.03 1.61 10.67
N SER A 156 3.21 0.36 11.07
CA SER A 156 2.24 -0.73 10.89
C SER A 156 1.44 -0.91 12.18
N LEU A 157 0.12 -0.78 12.08
CA LEU A 157 -0.81 -0.92 13.19
C LEU A 157 -1.28 -2.37 13.30
N SER A 158 -1.32 -2.88 14.53
CA SER A 158 -1.58 -4.30 14.80
C SER A 158 -3.00 -4.70 14.47
N ASN A 159 -3.17 -5.67 13.58
CA ASN A 159 -4.44 -6.38 13.42
C ASN A 159 -4.23 -7.90 13.55
N ASN A 160 -4.80 -8.48 14.60
CA ASN A 160 -4.63 -9.90 14.92
C ASN A 160 -5.33 -10.83 13.90
N THR A 161 -6.16 -10.29 13.00
CA THR A 161 -6.75 -11.05 11.87
C THR A 161 -5.85 -11.07 10.63
N GLY A 162 -4.66 -10.47 10.70
CA GLY A 162 -3.68 -10.45 9.61
C GLY A 162 -3.91 -9.39 8.52
N LYS A 163 -4.85 -8.46 8.74
CA LYS A 163 -5.08 -7.29 7.87
C LYS A 163 -4.55 -6.01 8.50
N ASN A 164 -3.24 -5.82 8.49
CA ASN A 164 -2.65 -4.65 9.16
C ASN A 164 -2.95 -3.38 8.37
N VAL A 165 -2.98 -2.25 9.07
CA VAL A 165 -3.01 -0.92 8.43
C VAL A 165 -1.60 -0.36 8.47
N GLU A 166 -0.99 -0.20 7.31
CA GLU A 166 0.38 0.30 7.18
C GLU A 166 0.37 1.74 6.67
N LEU A 167 0.86 2.66 7.51
CA LEU A 167 1.03 4.06 7.14
C LEU A 167 2.48 4.27 6.72
N LYS A 168 2.71 4.52 5.44
CA LYS A 168 4.04 4.69 4.85
C LYS A 168 4.22 6.13 4.37
N PHE A 169 5.19 6.82 4.95
CA PHE A 169 5.51 8.21 4.64
C PHE A 169 6.75 8.24 3.76
N VAL A 170 6.61 8.69 2.52
CA VAL A 170 7.61 8.52 1.47
C VAL A 170 8.06 9.88 0.94
N ASP A 171 9.36 10.11 1.03
CA ASP A 171 10.04 11.18 0.29
C ASP A 171 10.73 10.63 -0.94
N LYS A 172 11.60 9.64 -0.75
CA LYS A 172 12.27 8.90 -1.82
C LYS A 172 12.12 7.41 -1.58
N LEU A 173 11.75 6.67 -2.62
CA LEU A 173 11.65 5.22 -2.57
C LEU A 173 12.16 4.65 -3.88
N ARG A 174 13.33 4.00 -3.84
CA ARG A 174 13.94 3.40 -5.03
C ARG A 174 13.08 2.25 -5.56
N ARG A 175 12.57 1.42 -4.65
CA ARG A 175 11.87 0.17 -4.97
C ARG A 175 10.39 0.29 -4.65
N GLN A 176 9.58 0.39 -5.68
CA GLN A 176 8.16 0.68 -5.54
C GLN A 176 7.25 -0.51 -5.87
N PHE A 177 7.81 -1.59 -6.44
CA PHE A 177 7.10 -2.84 -6.73
C PHE A 177 8.07 -4.04 -6.75
N GLU A 178 7.54 -5.25 -6.67
CA GLU A 178 8.31 -6.50 -6.87
C GLU A 178 7.91 -7.20 -8.18
N PHE A 179 6.61 -7.31 -8.44
CA PHE A 179 6.03 -7.83 -9.67
C PHE A 179 4.98 -6.86 -10.24
N SER A 180 4.64 -7.03 -11.52
CA SER A 180 3.62 -6.21 -12.20
C SER A 180 2.29 -6.21 -11.44
N VAL A 181 1.89 -7.37 -10.94
CA VAL A 181 0.59 -7.62 -10.27
C VAL A 181 0.40 -6.90 -8.94
N ASP A 182 1.48 -6.39 -8.32
CA ASP A 182 1.47 -5.61 -7.08
C ASP A 182 2.02 -4.20 -7.25
N SER A 183 2.16 -3.74 -8.48
CA SER A 183 2.79 -2.45 -8.80
C SER A 183 1.83 -1.25 -8.76
N PHE A 184 0.56 -1.47 -8.44
CA PHE A 184 -0.46 -0.43 -8.56
C PHE A 184 -0.51 0.49 -7.35
N GLN A 185 -0.56 1.79 -7.62
CA GLN A 185 -0.86 2.82 -6.65
C GLN A 185 -2.08 3.61 -7.11
N ILE A 186 -3.07 3.80 -6.25
CA ILE A 186 -4.31 4.54 -6.57
C ILE A 186 -4.33 5.83 -5.78
N SER A 187 -4.40 6.97 -6.47
CA SER A 187 -4.48 8.28 -5.83
C SER A 187 -5.80 8.43 -5.07
N LEU A 188 -5.74 8.88 -3.82
CA LEU A 188 -6.92 9.03 -2.96
C LEU A 188 -7.41 10.48 -2.88
N ASP A 189 -6.63 11.44 -3.36
CA ASP A 189 -6.84 12.87 -3.11
C ASP A 189 -8.18 13.39 -3.63
N SER A 190 -8.59 12.98 -4.84
CA SER A 190 -9.87 13.40 -5.42
C SER A 190 -11.07 12.82 -4.66
N LEU A 191 -10.97 11.58 -4.20
CA LEU A 191 -11.99 10.93 -3.39
C LEU A 191 -12.11 11.57 -1.99
N LEU A 192 -10.97 11.82 -1.33
CA LEU A 192 -10.92 12.49 -0.03
C LEU A 192 -11.41 13.95 -0.11
N LEU A 193 -11.19 14.62 -1.25
CA LEU A 193 -11.73 15.96 -1.49
C LEU A 193 -13.25 15.92 -1.68
N PHE A 194 -13.75 14.97 -2.47
CA PHE A 194 -15.17 14.77 -2.70
C PHE A 194 -15.94 14.63 -1.36
N ASP A 195 -15.44 13.79 -0.45
CA ASP A 195 -16.04 13.59 0.88
C ASP A 195 -16.15 14.86 1.73
N ARG A 196 -15.22 15.80 1.54
CA ARG A 196 -15.21 17.06 2.29
C ARG A 196 -16.14 18.11 1.68
N CYS A 197 -16.42 18.00 0.39
CA CYS A 197 -17.11 19.04 -0.37
C CYS A 197 -18.51 18.65 -0.82
N SER A 198 -18.86 17.36 -0.82
CA SER A 198 -20.16 16.86 -1.26
C SER A 198 -20.91 16.20 -0.11
N GLU A 199 -22.14 16.65 0.14
CA GLU A 199 -23.09 15.96 1.02
C GLU A 199 -23.87 14.86 0.29
N ALA A 200 -23.87 14.89 -1.05
CA ALA A 200 -24.55 13.90 -1.87
C ALA A 200 -23.73 12.59 -1.97
N PRO A 201 -24.38 11.42 -1.88
CA PRO A 201 -23.71 10.14 -2.10
C PRO A 201 -23.23 10.03 -3.55
N MET A 202 -22.14 9.29 -3.75
CA MET A 202 -21.64 9.03 -5.10
C MET A 202 -22.60 8.15 -5.91
N SER A 203 -22.62 8.40 -7.22
CA SER A 203 -23.32 7.58 -8.22
C SER A 203 -22.48 7.47 -9.50
N GLU A 204 -22.88 6.59 -10.42
CA GLU A 204 -22.20 6.43 -11.71
C GLU A 204 -22.11 7.74 -12.50
N SER A 205 -23.13 8.60 -12.41
CA SER A 205 -23.13 9.92 -13.05
C SER A 205 -22.50 11.04 -12.20
N PHE A 206 -22.17 10.76 -10.94
CA PHE A 206 -21.66 11.75 -10.00
C PHE A 206 -20.66 11.13 -9.02
N HIS A 207 -19.40 11.09 -9.43
CA HIS A 207 -18.27 10.60 -8.64
C HIS A 207 -16.98 11.33 -9.06
N PRO A 208 -15.97 11.41 -8.18
CA PRO A 208 -14.70 12.03 -8.53
C PRO A 208 -13.93 11.16 -9.54
N THR A 209 -13.19 11.80 -10.44
CA THR A 209 -12.19 11.11 -11.27
C THR A 209 -11.05 10.63 -10.37
N VAL A 210 -10.79 9.33 -10.36
CA VAL A 210 -9.70 8.70 -9.59
C VAL A 210 -8.66 8.15 -10.55
N LEU A 211 -7.38 8.43 -10.27
CA LEU A 211 -6.26 7.97 -11.08
C LEU A 211 -5.53 6.80 -10.41
N GLY A 212 -5.29 5.75 -11.19
CA GLY A 212 -4.35 4.68 -10.88
C GLY A 212 -3.03 4.91 -11.60
N GLU A 213 -1.94 4.50 -10.98
CA GLU A 213 -0.58 4.49 -11.52
C GLU A 213 0.00 3.08 -11.39
N SER A 214 0.69 2.60 -12.43
CA SER A 214 1.51 1.40 -12.36
C SER A 214 2.98 1.80 -12.20
N MET A 215 3.59 1.29 -11.13
CA MET A 215 5.02 1.43 -10.88
C MET A 215 5.86 0.49 -11.74
N TYR A 216 5.23 -0.52 -12.36
CA TYR A 216 5.87 -1.44 -13.31
C TYR A 216 6.20 -0.76 -14.64
N GLY A 217 5.45 0.28 -15.00
CA GLY A 217 5.54 0.94 -16.31
C GLY A 217 4.15 1.06 -16.90
N ASP A 218 3.86 0.31 -17.96
CA ASP A 218 2.55 0.36 -18.63
C ASP A 218 1.42 -0.19 -17.74
N PHE A 219 0.40 0.64 -17.51
CA PHE A 219 -0.72 0.31 -16.62
C PHE A 219 -1.58 -0.81 -17.17
N GLU A 220 -1.89 -0.79 -18.47
CA GLU A 220 -2.75 -1.78 -19.10
C GLU A 220 -2.03 -3.13 -19.21
N GLU A 221 -0.71 -3.13 -19.47
CA GLU A 221 0.09 -4.35 -19.43
C GLU A 221 0.09 -4.98 -18.04
N ALA A 222 0.34 -4.20 -16.99
CA ALA A 222 0.29 -4.71 -15.62
C ALA A 222 -1.11 -5.22 -15.25
N LEU A 223 -2.17 -4.55 -15.71
CA LEU A 223 -3.54 -4.96 -15.45
C LEU A 223 -3.89 -6.25 -16.19
N GLU A 224 -3.38 -6.44 -17.40
CA GLU A 224 -3.53 -7.70 -18.13
C GLU A 224 -2.78 -8.85 -17.45
N HIS A 225 -1.57 -8.60 -16.92
CA HIS A 225 -0.88 -9.58 -16.07
C HIS A 225 -1.71 -9.96 -14.85
N LEU A 226 -2.41 -9.00 -14.23
CA LEU A 226 -3.27 -9.27 -13.09
C LEU A 226 -4.49 -10.14 -13.46
N ARG A 227 -5.10 -9.88 -14.62
CA ARG A 227 -6.27 -10.64 -15.15
C ARG A 227 -5.89 -12.07 -15.57
N SER A 228 -4.80 -12.21 -16.32
CA SER A 228 -4.29 -13.47 -16.86
C SER A 228 -3.46 -14.28 -15.86
N LYS A 229 -3.25 -13.75 -14.65
CA LYS A 229 -2.43 -14.32 -13.58
C LYS A 229 -0.98 -14.56 -14.01
N THR A 230 -0.35 -13.56 -14.61
CA THR A 230 1.04 -13.61 -15.05
C THR A 230 1.98 -13.01 -14.00
N ILE A 231 3.10 -13.70 -13.73
CA ILE A 231 4.20 -13.18 -12.92
C ILE A 231 5.21 -12.54 -13.87
N ALA A 232 5.36 -11.22 -13.79
CA ALA A 232 6.31 -10.46 -14.58
C ALA A 232 7.03 -9.40 -13.72
N THR A 233 8.29 -9.15 -14.03
CA THR A 233 9.10 -8.09 -13.41
C THR A 233 10.21 -7.68 -14.40
N HIS A 234 10.51 -6.38 -14.47
CA HIS A 234 11.64 -5.87 -15.27
C HIS A 234 12.87 -5.54 -14.43
N SER A 235 12.78 -5.69 -13.09
CA SER A 235 13.86 -5.34 -12.16
C SER A 235 14.16 -6.50 -11.19
N PRO A 236 14.47 -7.71 -11.69
CA PRO A 236 14.71 -8.88 -10.84
C PRO A 236 15.89 -8.71 -9.89
N GLU A 237 16.90 -7.94 -10.27
CA GLU A 237 18.05 -7.57 -9.43
C GLU A 237 17.67 -6.70 -8.22
N GLU A 238 16.49 -6.06 -8.26
CA GLU A 238 15.98 -5.28 -7.16
C GLU A 238 15.09 -6.09 -6.19
N ILE A 239 14.78 -7.35 -6.51
CA ILE A 239 14.03 -8.23 -5.64
C ILE A 239 14.92 -8.71 -4.49
N ARG A 240 14.47 -8.53 -3.23
CA ARG A 240 15.17 -8.99 -2.01
C ARG A 240 14.53 -10.26 -1.45
N GLY A 241 15.05 -10.75 -0.32
CA GLY A 241 14.66 -12.03 0.29
C GLY A 241 13.15 -12.28 0.46
N GLY A 242 12.32 -11.23 0.62
CA GLY A 242 10.85 -11.37 0.65
C GLY A 242 10.23 -11.73 -0.70
N GLY A 243 10.87 -11.40 -1.81
CA GLY A 243 10.33 -11.61 -3.16
C GLY A 243 10.31 -13.06 -3.61
N LEU A 244 11.22 -13.92 -3.13
CA LEU A 244 11.09 -15.38 -3.35
C LEU A 244 9.83 -15.93 -2.69
N LEU A 245 9.55 -15.51 -1.45
CA LEU A 245 8.34 -15.93 -0.75
C LEU A 245 7.08 -15.41 -1.47
N LYS A 246 7.13 -14.19 -2.00
CA LYS A 246 6.03 -13.63 -2.81
C LYS A 246 5.86 -14.37 -4.13
N TYR A 247 6.95 -14.70 -4.81
CA TYR A 247 6.92 -15.51 -6.03
C TYR A 247 6.27 -16.86 -5.79
N CYS A 248 6.69 -17.59 -4.75
CA CYS A 248 6.08 -18.86 -4.35
C CYS A 248 4.59 -18.67 -3.99
N HIS A 249 4.24 -17.58 -3.31
CA HIS A 249 2.86 -17.25 -2.96
C HIS A 249 1.96 -17.01 -4.19
N LEU A 250 2.51 -16.40 -5.25
CA LEU A 250 1.84 -16.21 -6.53
C LEU A 250 1.63 -17.56 -7.24
N LEU A 251 2.66 -18.41 -7.29
CA LEU A 251 2.58 -19.74 -7.90
C LEU A 251 1.47 -20.61 -7.28
N VAL A 252 1.40 -20.68 -5.94
CA VAL A 252 0.36 -21.48 -5.25
C VAL A 252 -1.07 -20.93 -5.47
N ARG A 253 -1.21 -19.69 -5.96
CA ARG A 253 -2.50 -19.08 -6.34
C ARG A 253 -2.81 -19.18 -7.85
N GLY A 254 -2.01 -19.97 -8.56
CA GLY A 254 -2.20 -20.26 -9.98
C GLY A 254 -1.64 -19.19 -10.91
N PHE A 255 -0.79 -18.29 -10.42
CA PHE A 255 -0.05 -17.39 -11.30
C PHE A 255 1.08 -18.14 -12.00
N ARG A 256 1.40 -17.74 -13.23
CA ARG A 256 2.43 -18.35 -14.07
C ARG A 256 3.44 -17.32 -14.56
N PRO A 257 4.75 -17.61 -14.60
CA PRO A 257 5.73 -16.69 -15.17
C PRO A 257 5.45 -16.36 -16.63
N ALA A 258 5.76 -15.12 -17.04
CA ALA A 258 5.61 -14.67 -18.43
C ALA A 258 6.51 -15.45 -19.41
N SER A 259 7.67 -15.95 -18.97
CA SER A 259 8.50 -16.89 -19.75
C SER A 259 9.34 -17.83 -18.85
N GLU A 260 9.73 -18.99 -19.39
CA GLU A 260 10.59 -19.97 -18.71
C GLU A 260 12.03 -19.48 -18.52
N GLU A 261 12.55 -18.61 -19.40
CA GLU A 261 13.90 -18.04 -19.23
C GLU A 261 13.99 -17.09 -18.02
N HIS A 262 12.91 -16.37 -17.72
CA HIS A 262 12.82 -15.54 -16.51
C HIS A 262 12.80 -16.38 -15.21
N MET A 263 12.49 -17.68 -15.25
CA MET A 263 12.57 -18.56 -14.06
C MET A 263 14.01 -18.81 -13.58
N LYS A 264 14.98 -18.91 -14.51
CA LYS A 264 16.36 -19.30 -14.17
C LYS A 264 17.15 -18.16 -13.54
N THR A 265 16.95 -16.93 -14.01
CA THR A 265 17.65 -15.76 -13.46
C THR A 265 17.18 -15.39 -12.06
N HIS A 266 15.90 -15.62 -11.71
CA HIS A 266 15.35 -15.30 -10.38
C HIS A 266 15.76 -16.29 -9.27
N THR A 267 16.30 -17.45 -9.62
CA THR A 267 16.72 -18.51 -8.67
C THR A 267 18.23 -18.60 -8.49
N HIS A 268 19.04 -17.99 -9.37
CA HIS A 268 20.51 -18.13 -9.38
C HIS A 268 21.27 -17.21 -8.41
N GLY A 269 20.60 -16.37 -7.62
CA GLY A 269 21.21 -15.57 -6.55
C GLY A 269 21.47 -16.32 -5.25
N THR A 270 21.08 -17.59 -5.18
CA THR A 270 21.35 -18.49 -4.05
C THR A 270 21.93 -19.76 -4.65
N GLN A 271 22.99 -20.32 -4.06
CA GLN A 271 23.59 -21.59 -4.50
C GLN A 271 22.50 -22.58 -4.95
N THR A 272 22.69 -23.11 -6.16
CA THR A 272 21.88 -24.14 -6.81
C THR A 272 21.16 -25.05 -5.83
N LEU A 273 19.87 -24.79 -5.63
CA LEU A 273 18.90 -25.86 -5.39
C LEU A 273 18.36 -26.20 -6.78
N GLN A 274 18.97 -27.20 -7.41
CA GLN A 274 18.27 -27.97 -8.43
C GLN A 274 17.00 -28.51 -7.77
N VAL A 275 15.85 -27.97 -8.15
CA VAL A 275 14.57 -28.63 -7.86
C VAL A 275 14.58 -29.89 -8.74
N PRO A 276 14.62 -31.10 -8.16
CA PRO A 276 14.54 -32.32 -8.96
C PRO A 276 13.20 -32.31 -9.71
N GLY A 277 13.22 -32.80 -10.95
CA GLY A 277 12.07 -32.82 -11.88
C GLY A 277 10.85 -33.63 -11.43
N ASP A 278 10.76 -34.02 -10.16
CA ASP A 278 9.73 -34.94 -9.64
C ASP A 278 8.74 -34.28 -8.66
N PHE A 279 8.73 -32.95 -8.50
CA PHE A 279 7.71 -32.29 -7.68
C PHE A 279 6.35 -32.11 -8.37
N ALA A 280 6.26 -32.39 -9.68
CA ALA A 280 5.02 -32.28 -10.46
C ALA A 280 4.03 -33.45 -10.28
N GLU A 281 4.41 -34.52 -9.58
CA GLU A 281 3.54 -35.68 -9.33
C GLU A 281 2.90 -35.74 -7.95
N CYS A 282 3.30 -34.89 -7.00
CA CYS A 282 2.77 -34.98 -5.62
C CYS A 282 1.48 -34.18 -5.39
N CYS A 283 0.99 -33.45 -6.41
CA CYS A 283 -0.23 -32.64 -6.35
C CYS A 283 -1.23 -33.01 -7.46
N ARG A 284 -1.56 -34.29 -7.59
CA ARG A 284 -2.79 -34.76 -8.25
C ARG A 284 -3.68 -35.46 -7.23
#